data_AF-A0A6V8PA72-F1
#
_entry.id   AF-A0A6V8PA72-F1
#
_cell.length_a   1.000
_cell.length_b   1.000
_cell.length_c   1.000
_cell.angle_alpha   90.00
_cell.angle_beta   90.00
_cell.angle_gamma   90.00
#
_symmetry.space_group_name_H-M   'P 1'
#
loop_
_entity.id
_entity.type
_entity.pdbx_description
1 polymer ?
#
loop_
_entity_poly.entity_id
_entity_poly.type
_entity_poly.pdbx_seq_one_letter_code
_entity_poly.pdbx_strand_id
1 'polypeptide(L)'
;TLYNTYWVRFSQGQITFDKAIQNTKTLIQAAQEAGVRKIVHLSITNASEESSLPYFRGKRLLEKAIMHSKLSYAIIRPTVIFGSEDILINNIAWLLREFPVFVVC
;
A
#
# COMPACT_ATOMS: atom_id res chain seq x y z
N THR A 1 -19.77 -2.92 0.32
CA THR A 1 -18.46 -2.56 0.91
C THR A 1 -17.42 -2.75 -0.15
N LEU A 2 -16.54 -1.77 -0.36
CA LEU A 2 -15.45 -1.82 -1.32
C LEU A 2 -14.17 -2.24 -0.60
N TYR A 3 -13.48 -3.27 -1.11
CA TYR A 3 -12.14 -3.65 -0.65
C TYR A 3 -11.13 -3.17 -1.69
N ASN A 4 -10.29 -2.21 -1.31
CA ASN A 4 -9.28 -1.64 -2.17
C ASN A 4 -7.90 -2.22 -1.83
N THR A 5 -7.48 -3.18 -2.65
CA THR A 5 -6.15 -3.81 -2.62
C THR A 5 -5.25 -3.29 -3.74
N TYR A 6 -5.59 -2.17 -4.39
CA TYR A 6 -4.77 -1.62 -5.47
C TYR A 6 -3.49 -0.99 -4.93
N TRP A 7 -2.34 -1.46 -5.40
CA TRP A 7 -1.02 -0.91 -5.10
C TRP A 7 -0.07 -1.09 -6.28
N VAL A 8 0.89 -0.18 -6.39
CA VAL A 8 1.97 -0.24 -7.40
C VAL A 8 3.29 -0.36 -6.64
N ARG A 9 4.08 -1.40 -6.92
CA ARG A 9 5.38 -1.63 -6.26
C ARG A 9 6.51 -0.83 -6.90
N PHE A 10 6.51 -0.78 -8.22
CA PHE A 10 7.57 -0.19 -9.01
C PHE A 10 6.96 0.72 -10.06
N SER A 11 7.55 1.90 -10.19
CA SER A 11 7.29 2.78 -11.33
C SER A 11 7.96 2.16 -12.56
N GLN A 12 7.20 1.46 -13.41
CA GLN A 12 7.70 0.93 -14.68
C GLN A 12 6.80 1.38 -15.83
N GLY A 13 7.43 2.01 -16.84
CA GLY A 13 6.75 2.48 -18.04
C GLY A 13 5.63 3.47 -17.72
N GLN A 14 4.40 3.14 -18.11
CA GLN A 14 3.23 4.01 -17.93
C GLN A 14 2.57 3.94 -16.55
N ILE A 15 3.03 3.02 -15.68
CA ILE A 15 2.49 2.85 -14.33
C ILE A 15 3.38 3.63 -13.36
N THR A 16 2.95 4.84 -13.02
CA THR A 16 3.62 5.70 -12.03
C THR A 16 2.86 5.74 -10.72
N PHE A 17 3.55 6.09 -9.63
CA PHE A 17 2.90 6.29 -8.32
C PHE A 17 1.82 7.37 -8.39
N ASP A 18 2.05 8.47 -9.11
CA ASP A 18 1.06 9.53 -9.29
C ASP A 18 -0.18 9.04 -10.03
N LYS A 19 -0.03 8.23 -11.07
CA LYS A 19 -1.16 7.65 -11.79
C LYS A 19 -1.95 6.70 -10.89
N ALA A 20 -1.27 5.91 -10.07
CA ALA A 20 -1.92 5.05 -9.09
C ALA A 20 -2.73 5.86 -8.05
N ILE A 21 -2.20 7.00 -7.63
CA ILE A 21 -2.90 7.92 -6.72
C ILE A 21 -4.17 8.47 -7.38
N GLN A 22 -4.08 8.95 -8.62
CA GLN A 22 -5.23 9.48 -9.36
C GLN A 22 -6.31 8.41 -9.59
N ASN A 23 -5.92 7.23 -10.05
CA ASN A 23 -6.86 6.11 -10.25
C ASN A 23 -7.62 5.77 -8.97
N THR A 24 -6.93 5.77 -7.82
CA THR A 24 -7.57 5.47 -6.53
C THR A 24 -8.53 6.57 -6.10
N LYS A 25 -8.22 7.85 -6.37
CA LYS A 25 -9.16 8.96 -6.12
C LYS A 25 -10.42 8.81 -6.97
N THR A 26 -10.27 8.51 -8.25
CA THR A 26 -11.41 8.22 -9.14
C THR A 26 -12.23 7.03 -8.64
N LEU A 27 -11.58 5.96 -8.16
CA LEU A 27 -12.27 4.81 -7.59
C LEU A 27 -13.08 5.18 -6.33
N ILE A 28 -12.53 6.01 -5.45
CA ILE A 28 -13.23 6.48 -4.24
C ILE A 28 -14.47 7.29 -4.64
N GLN A 29 -14.32 8.21 -5.60
CA GLN A 29 -15.44 9.02 -6.10
C GLN A 29 -16.53 8.14 -6.72
N ALA A 30 -16.16 7.21 -7.60
CA ALA A 30 -17.10 6.27 -8.20
C ALA A 30 -17.81 5.41 -7.15
N ALA A 31 -17.11 5.01 -6.09
CA ALA A 31 -17.71 4.27 -4.98
C ALA A 31 -18.74 5.12 -4.20
N GLN A 32 -18.47 6.42 -4.03
CA GLN A 32 -19.44 7.35 -3.42
C GLN A 32 -20.68 7.51 -4.30
N GLU A 33 -20.50 7.71 -5.60
CA GLU A 33 -21.60 7.86 -6.57
C GLU A 33 -22.45 6.58 -6.66
N ALA A 34 -21.81 5.40 -6.57
CA ALA A 34 -22.48 4.11 -6.54
C ALA A 34 -23.18 3.79 -5.21
N GLY A 35 -23.14 4.68 -4.22
CA GLY A 35 -23.79 4.48 -2.92
C GLY A 35 -23.10 3.44 -2.03
N VAL A 36 -21.80 3.18 -2.23
CA VAL A 36 -21.04 2.30 -1.33
C VAL A 36 -21.05 2.87 0.08
N ARG A 37 -21.35 2.05 1.08
CA ARG A 37 -21.40 2.50 2.49
C ARG A 37 -20.04 2.54 3.18
N LYS A 38 -19.16 1.59 2.83
CA LYS A 38 -17.87 1.37 3.51
C LYS A 38 -16.76 1.01 2.53
N ILE A 39 -15.57 1.57 2.74
CA ILE A 39 -14.32 1.21 2.05
C ILE A 39 -13.31 0.61 3.03
N VAL A 40 -12.64 -0.46 2.63
CA VAL A 40 -11.52 -1.07 3.37
C VAL A 40 -10.28 -0.96 2.49
N HIS A 41 -9.27 -0.23 2.93
CA HIS A 41 -8.06 0.02 2.16
C HIS A 41 -6.84 -0.62 2.80
N LEU A 42 -6.05 -1.30 1.97
CA LEU A 42 -4.77 -1.86 2.36
C LEU A 42 -3.65 -0.83 2.13
N SER A 43 -3.18 -0.26 3.23
CA SER A 43 -2.05 0.68 3.27
C SER A 43 -0.76 -0.06 3.66
N ILE A 44 0.21 0.66 4.20
CA ILE A 44 1.51 0.16 4.66
C ILE A 44 1.86 0.81 5.99
N THR A 45 2.72 0.15 6.77
CA THR A 45 3.30 0.76 7.97
C THR A 45 4.19 1.95 7.58
N ASN A 46 4.14 3.02 8.37
CA ASN A 46 4.91 4.25 8.18
C ASN A 46 4.55 5.09 6.94
N ALA A 47 3.29 5.06 6.49
CA ALA A 47 2.79 6.04 5.54
C ALA A 47 2.94 7.46 6.11
N SER A 48 3.92 8.22 5.62
CA SER A 48 4.22 9.59 6.04
C SER A 48 4.34 10.50 4.83
N GLU A 49 3.81 11.72 4.95
CA GLU A 49 3.94 12.78 3.94
C GLU A 49 5.34 13.36 3.89
N GLU A 50 6.09 13.27 4.98
CA GLU A 50 7.46 13.77 5.11
C GLU A 50 8.51 12.75 4.64
N SER A 51 8.09 11.55 4.25
CA SER A 51 9.01 10.52 3.77
C SER A 51 9.66 10.93 2.44
N SER A 52 10.98 10.83 2.34
CA SER A 52 11.71 11.04 1.07
C SER A 52 11.34 10.03 -0.02
N LEU A 53 10.71 8.91 0.36
CA LEU A 53 10.31 7.84 -0.53
C LEU A 53 8.90 8.09 -1.12
N PRO A 54 8.77 8.24 -2.46
CA PRO A 54 7.48 8.51 -3.12
C PRO A 54 6.38 7.51 -2.79
N TYR A 55 6.74 6.26 -2.53
CA TYR A 55 5.81 5.19 -2.18
C TYR A 55 5.07 5.44 -0.85
N PHE A 56 5.80 5.81 0.21
CA PHE A 56 5.21 6.11 1.52
C PHE A 56 4.36 7.39 1.47
N ARG A 57 4.82 8.43 0.77
CA ARG A 57 4.04 9.65 0.54
C ARG A 57 2.74 9.36 -0.20
N GLY A 58 2.81 8.58 -1.29
CA GLY A 58 1.65 8.22 -2.08
C GLY A 58 0.59 7.48 -1.26
N LYS A 59 1.00 6.52 -0.43
CA LYS A 59 0.08 5.81 0.48
C LYS A 59 -0.55 6.76 1.50
N ARG A 60 0.20 7.71 2.06
CA ARG A 60 -0.36 8.70 2.99
C ARG A 60 -1.40 9.62 2.33
N LEU A 61 -1.15 10.05 1.09
CA LEU A 61 -2.09 10.83 0.31
C LEU A 61 -3.39 10.06 0.02
N LEU A 62 -3.30 8.76 -0.23
CA LEU A 62 -4.47 7.89 -0.41
C LEU A 62 -5.28 7.74 0.87
N GLU A 63 -4.62 7.55 2.00
CA GLU A 63 -5.30 7.53 3.30
C GLU A 63 -6.03 8.84 3.55
N LYS A 64 -5.42 10.00 3.25
CA LYS A 64 -6.10 11.30 3.32
C LYS A 64 -7.33 11.33 2.41
N ALA A 65 -7.22 10.91 1.16
CA ALA A 65 -8.36 10.91 0.23
C ALA A 65 -9.54 10.07 0.77
N ILE A 66 -9.25 8.93 1.39
CA ILE A 66 -10.27 8.07 1.99
C ILE A 66 -10.88 8.73 3.23
N MET A 67 -10.07 9.31 4.11
CA MET A 67 -10.55 9.97 5.33
C MET A 67 -11.43 11.20 5.03
N HIS A 68 -11.17 11.90 3.93
CA HIS A 68 -11.99 13.04 3.48
C HIS A 68 -13.21 12.61 2.63
N SER A 69 -13.35 11.32 2.33
CA SER A 69 -14.52 10.81 1.61
C SER A 69 -15.74 10.72 2.54
N LYS A 70 -16.94 10.66 1.96
CA LYS A 70 -18.18 10.45 2.72
C LYS A 70 -18.39 8.98 3.12
N LEU A 71 -17.46 8.09 2.79
CA LEU A 71 -17.55 6.65 3.04
C LEU A 71 -17.11 6.36 4.48
N SER A 72 -17.79 5.42 5.14
CA SER A 72 -17.18 4.79 6.32
C SER A 72 -15.91 4.07 5.88
N TYR A 73 -14.82 4.14 6.65
CA TYR A 73 -13.55 3.57 6.21
C TYR A 73 -12.90 2.66 7.25
N ALA A 74 -12.08 1.72 6.76
CA ALA A 74 -11.09 1.01 7.55
C ALA A 74 -9.78 1.01 6.77
N ILE A 75 -8.68 1.41 7.41
CA ILE A 75 -7.35 1.44 6.82
C ILE A 75 -6.51 0.41 7.55
N ILE A 76 -6.06 -0.61 6.82
CA ILE A 76 -5.24 -1.68 7.36
C ILE A 76 -3.79 -1.37 7.02
N ARG A 77 -2.93 -1.23 8.04
CA ARG A 77 -1.49 -0.93 7.89
C ARG A 77 -0.66 -2.15 8.31
N PRO A 78 -0.50 -3.15 7.44
CA PRO A 78 0.40 -4.26 7.73
C PRO A 78 1.85 -3.77 7.83
N THR A 79 2.61 -4.36 8.73
CA THR A 79 4.04 -4.05 8.94
C THR A 79 4.92 -4.95 8.11
N VAL A 80 4.61 -6.23 8.12
CA VAL A 80 5.16 -7.25 7.24
C VAL A 80 4.00 -8.16 6.90
N ILE A 81 3.73 -8.34 5.62
CA ILE A 81 2.87 -9.44 5.17
C ILE A 81 3.80 -10.64 5.12
N PHE A 82 3.39 -11.78 5.68
CA PHE A 82 4.16 -13.01 5.64
C PHE A 82 3.28 -14.10 5.03
N GLY A 83 3.83 -14.86 4.08
CA GLY A 83 3.11 -15.90 3.34
C GLY A 83 4.02 -16.63 2.37
N SER A 84 3.54 -17.74 1.80
CA SER A 84 4.31 -18.64 0.93
C SER A 84 4.96 -17.93 -0.27
N GLU A 85 4.32 -16.87 -0.77
CA GLU A 85 4.76 -16.07 -1.91
C GLU A 85 5.49 -14.78 -1.53
N ASP A 86 5.81 -14.57 -0.25
CA ASP A 86 6.44 -13.32 0.18
C ASP A 86 7.92 -13.25 -0.23
N ILE A 87 8.22 -12.37 -1.17
CA ILE A 87 9.55 -12.19 -1.76
C ILE A 87 10.57 -11.68 -0.73
N LEU A 88 10.18 -10.88 0.27
CA LEU A 88 11.15 -10.36 1.23
C LEU A 88 11.59 -11.43 2.22
N ILE A 89 10.63 -12.15 2.80
CA ILE A 89 10.93 -13.23 3.74
C ILE A 89 11.60 -14.40 3.02
N ASN A 90 11.14 -14.76 1.82
CA ASN A 90 11.79 -15.80 1.04
C ASN A 90 13.21 -15.43 0.63
N ASN A 91 13.49 -14.16 0.29
CA ASN A 91 14.86 -13.72 -0.02
C ASN A 91 15.75 -13.69 1.21
N ILE A 92 15.25 -13.25 2.37
CA ILE A 92 15.99 -13.34 3.63
C ILE A 92 16.24 -14.81 3.97
N ALA A 93 15.22 -15.67 3.90
CA ALA A 93 15.36 -17.11 4.14
C ALA A 93 16.33 -17.79 3.17
N TRP A 94 16.37 -17.37 1.90
CA TRP A 94 17.34 -17.83 0.91
C TRP A 94 18.75 -17.34 1.26
N LEU A 95 18.92 -16.06 1.58
CA LEU A 95 20.20 -15.47 1.98
C LEU A 95 20.76 -16.10 3.26
N LEU A 96 19.88 -16.42 4.22
CA LEU A 96 20.17 -17.15 5.45
C LEU A 96 20.54 -18.62 5.21
N ARG A 97 20.01 -19.25 4.15
CA ARG A 97 20.38 -20.62 3.77
C ARG A 97 21.71 -20.68 3.05
N GLU A 98 22.01 -19.68 2.22
CA GLU A 98 23.17 -19.73 1.33
C GLU A 98 24.45 -19.15 1.96
N PHE A 99 24.33 -18.27 2.97
CA PHE A 99 25.49 -17.66 3.65
C PHE A 99 25.50 -17.96 5.15
N PRO A 100 26.48 -18.73 5.67
CA PRO A 100 26.57 -19.11 7.07
C PRO A 100 27.19 -18.04 8.00
N VAL A 101 27.30 -16.78 7.57
CA VAL A 101 27.96 -15.70 8.34
C VAL A 101 26.96 -14.63 8.75
N PHE A 102 26.88 -14.38 10.04
CA PHE A 102 25.94 -13.45 10.67
C PHE A 102 26.70 -12.39 11.45
N VAL A 103 26.54 -11.12 11.07
CA VAL A 103 27.01 -9.99 11.89
C VAL A 103 25.87 -9.62 12.84
N VAL A 104 26.03 -9.97 14.12
CA VAL A 104 25.17 -9.49 15.19
C VAL A 104 25.84 -8.23 15.74
N CYS A 105 25.22 -7.08 15.53
CA CYS A 105 25.57 -5.82 16.20
C CYS A 105 24.32 -5.26 16.87
#